data_AF-A0A2V8X526-F1
#
_entry.id   AF-A0A2V8X526-F1
#
_cell.length_a   1.000
_cell.length_b   1.000
_cell.length_c   1.000
_cell.angle_alpha   90.00
_cell.angle_beta   90.00
_cell.angle_gamma   90.00
#
_symmetry.space_group_name_H-M   'P 1'
#
loop_
_entity.id
_entity.type
_entity.pdbx_description
1 polymer ?
#
loop_
_entity_poly.entity_id
_entity_poly.type
_entity_poly.pdbx_seq_one_letter_code
_entity_poly.pdbx_strand_id
1 'polypeptide(L)' 'RGGVIRFVLEDNRVRFEVNVEAAHQADLTISSRLLTLARIIQQAAAETRKPG' A
#
# COMPACT_ATOMS: atom_id res chain seq x y z
N ARG A 1 3.23 -6.28 -10.76
CA ARG A 1 4.09 -5.14 -10.32
C ARG A 1 3.16 -4.01 -9.86
N GLY A 2 3.04 -3.79 -8.55
CA GLY A 2 2.30 -2.65 -7.99
C GLY A 2 3.27 -1.54 -7.61
N GLY A 3 2.83 -0.28 -7.66
CA GLY A 3 3.61 0.85 -7.14
C GLY A 3 3.59 0.93 -5.61
N VAL A 4 4.50 1.71 -5.05
CA VAL A 4 4.64 1.93 -3.60
C VAL A 4 3.56 2.87 -3.06
N ILE A 5 3.22 3.91 -3.82
CA ILE A 5 2.21 4.92 -3.45
C ILE A 5 1.11 4.91 -4.50
N ARG A 6 -0.14 4.98 -4.05
CA ARG A 6 -1.32 5.16 -4.89
C ARG A 6 -2.15 6.32 -4.37
N PHE A 7 -2.55 7.23 -5.26
CA PHE A 7 -3.56 8.24 -4.95
C PHE A 7 -4.93 7.74 -5.39
N VAL A 8 -5.93 7.90 -4.55
CA VAL A 8 -7.31 7.50 -4.81
C VAL A 8 -8.24 8.66 -4.49
N LEU A 9 -9.33 8.78 -5.24
CA LEU A 9 -10.41 9.69 -4.92
C LEU A 9 -11.46 8.90 -4.13
N GLU A 10 -11.72 9.31 -2.89
CA GLU A 10 -12.70 8.68 -2.00
C GLU A 10 -13.48 9.82 -1.33
N ASP A 11 -14.82 9.77 -1.37
CA ASP A 11 -15.70 10.82 -0.85
C ASP A 11 -15.39 12.23 -1.37
N ASN A 12 -15.05 12.32 -2.66
CA ASN A 12 -14.65 13.58 -3.32
C ASN A 12 -13.40 14.22 -2.69
N ARG A 13 -12.58 13.43 -1.98
CA ARG A 13 -11.29 13.83 -1.39
C ARG A 13 -10.18 12.95 -1.95
N VAL A 14 -9.00 13.55 -2.12
CA VAL A 14 -7.80 12.79 -2.47
C VAL A 14 -7.27 12.13 -1.20
N ARG A 15 -7.19 10.80 -1.23
CA ARG A 15 -6.48 10.01 -0.24
C ARG A 15 -5.24 9.42 -0.89
N PHE A 16 -4.28 9.05 -0.07
CA PHE A 16 -3.12 8.30 -0.54
C PHE A 16 -2.95 7.04 0.28
N GLU A 17 -2.60 5.98 -0.43
CA GLU A 17 -2.35 4.67 0.11
C GLU A 17 -0.88 4.32 -0.09
N VAL A 18 -0.30 3.65 0.90
CA VAL A 18 1.10 3.21 0.88
C VAL A 18 1.14 1.70 1.03
N ASN A 19 1.74 1.04 0.03
CA ASN A 19 2.08 -0.37 0.10
C ASN A 19 3.46 -0.53 0.73
N VAL A 20 3.47 -0.86 2.02
CA VAL A 20 4.70 -1.06 2.78
C VAL A 20 5.52 -2.24 2.27
N GLU A 21 4.88 -3.31 1.80
CA GLU A 21 5.55 -4.47 1.19
C GLU A 21 6.35 -4.03 -0.03
N ALA A 22 5.72 -3.27 -0.93
CA ALA A 22 6.39 -2.76 -2.13
C ALA A 22 7.52 -1.78 -1.80
N ALA A 23 7.38 -0.99 -0.72
CA ALA A 23 8.46 -0.12 -0.25
C ALA A 23 9.66 -0.95 0.23
N HIS A 24 9.42 -1.99 1.03
CA HIS A 24 10.45 -2.91 1.51
C HIS A 24 11.15 -3.66 0.36
N GLN A 25 10.40 -4.19 -0.60
CA GLN A 25 10.97 -4.89 -1.77
C GLN A 25 11.78 -3.96 -2.69
N ALA A 26 11.57 -2.64 -2.58
CA ALA A 26 12.32 -1.63 -3.32
C ALA A 26 13.46 -1.01 -2.48
N ASP A 27 13.72 -1.50 -1.27
CA ASP A 27 14.66 -0.92 -0.30
C ASP A 27 14.42 0.57 -0.02
N LEU A 28 13.16 1.00 -0.05
CA LEU A 28 12.76 2.38 0.19
C LEU A 28 12.37 2.58 1.65
N THR A 29 13.06 3.52 2.31
CA THR A 29 12.69 3.98 3.65
C THR A 29 11.63 5.07 3.54
N ILE A 30 10.43 4.83 4.08
CA ILE A 30 9.35 5.82 4.11
C ILE A 30 9.35 6.53 5.47
N SER A 31 9.25 7.85 5.45
CA SER A 31 9.13 8.67 6.66
C SER A 31 7.92 8.26 7.48
N SER A 32 8.12 8.04 8.79
CA SER A 32 7.04 7.76 9.73
C SER A 32 5.96 8.84 9.74
N ARG A 33 6.31 10.11 9.52
CA ARG A 33 5.37 11.24 9.42
C ARG A 33 4.49 11.16 8.17
N LEU A 34 4.99 10.58 7.07
CA LEU A 34 4.16 10.36 5.89
C LEU A 34 3.16 9.23 6.18
N LEU A 35 3.61 8.16 6.85
CA LEU A 35 2.75 7.03 7.20
C LEU A 35 1.60 7.39 8.13
N THR A 36 1.73 8.42 8.98
CA THR A 36 0.61 8.86 9.85
C THR A 36 -0.59 9.42 9.08
N LEU A 37 -0.38 9.89 7.85
CA LEU A 37 -1.45 10.40 6.99
C LEU A 37 -1.90 9.37 5.94
N ALA A 38 -1.10 8.31 5.74
CA ALA A 38 -1.31 7.30 4.72
C ALA A 38 -2.35 6.26 5.15
N ARG A 39 -3.11 5.74 4.19
CA ARG A 39 -3.78 4.45 4.37
C ARG A 39 -2.79 3.34 4.06
N ILE A 40 -2.36 2.61 5.08
CA ILE A 40 -1.44 1.48 4.89
C ILE A 40 -2.21 0.30 4.29
N ILE A 41 -1.77 -0.16 3.13
CA ILE A 41 -2.32 -1.34 2.46
C ILE A 41 -1.30 -2.46 2.54
N GLN A 42 -1.68 -3.53 3.24
CA GLN A 42 -1.00 -4.80 3.19
C GLN A 42 -1.57 -5.55 2.00
N GLN A 43 -0.73 -5.97 1.06
CA GLN A 43 -1.22 -6.87 0.02
C GLN A 43 -1.70 -8.13 0.75
N ALA A 44 -3.00 -8.44 0.61
CA ALA A 44 -3.53 -9.71 1.06
C ALA A 44 -2.64 -10.77 0.41
N ALA A 45 -1.91 -11.52 1.25
CA ALA A 45 -1.17 -12.68 0.80
C ALA A 45 -2.12 -13.45 -0.10
N ALA A 46 -1.74 -13.58 -1.38
CA ALA A 46 -2.54 -14.23 -2.39
C ALA A 46 -3.20 -15.44 -1.75
N GLU A 47 -4.52 -15.54 -1.85
CA GLU A 47 -5.28 -16.73 -1.48
C GLU A 47 -4.74 -17.91 -2.30
N THR A 48 -3.61 -18.46 -1.84
CA THR A 48 -3.09 -19.74 -2.25
C THR A 48 -3.84 -20.76 -1.43
N ARG A 49 -5.15 -20.85 -1.68
CA ARG A 49 -5.92 -22.07 -1.45
C ARG A 49 -7.28 -21.96 -2.10
N LYS A 50 -7.34 -22.40 -3.36
CA LYS A 50 -8.29 -23.40 -3.89
C LYS A 50 -7.88 -23.71 -5.34
N PRO A 51 -8.09 -24.94 -5.87
CA PRO A 51 -9.11 -25.90 -5.46
C PRO A 51 -8.56 -27.32 -5.18
N GLY A 52 -9.25 -28.03 -4.29
CA GLY A 52 -9.24 -29.49 -4.20
C GLY A 52 -10.69 -29.93 -4.12
#